data_AF-A0A0Q7K7Q2-F1
#
_entry.id   AF-A0A0Q7K7Q2-F1
#
_cell.length_a   1.000
_cell.length_b   1.000
_cell.length_c   1.000
_cell.angle_alpha   90.00
_cell.angle_beta   90.00
_cell.angle_gamma   90.00
#
_symmetry.space_group_name_H-M   'P 1'
#
loop_
_entity.id
_entity.type
_entity.pdbx_description
1 polymer ?
#
loop_
_entity_poly.entity_id
_entity_poly.type
_entity_poly.pdbx_seq_one_letter_code
_entity_poly.pdbx_strand_id
1 'polypeptide(L)'
;MANRRNVVAVEDCLKAIFSVGEWDASARTVGDIAARLRASTSSVSEMVRRLTDDGLVEHERYGNVDLTPAGLARALQMVRRHRLVETYLVTALDYGWDEVHDEAEVLEHAISDLMLDRMDRRLGHPWRDPHGDAIPTAAGVLHLPAARPLGELDEGASGVVARIDDEDPELLRWFADHGVVLDVGLTVTGLKPFGGATEVSIASTDKATPLDLGVQAVAALWVADAPPGVDATSTGCHYAACQHVGTPA
;
A
#
# COMPACT_ATOMS: atom_id res chain seq x y z
N MET A 1 7.71 9.76 -28.68
CA MET A 1 7.17 8.49 -28.15
C MET A 1 8.21 7.74 -27.30
N ALA A 2 9.44 7.50 -27.77
CA ALA A 2 10.48 6.81 -26.98
C ALA A 2 10.82 7.49 -25.64
N ASN A 3 10.91 8.83 -25.61
CA ASN A 3 11.19 9.57 -24.37
C ASN A 3 10.08 9.41 -23.32
N ARG A 4 8.81 9.35 -23.73
CA ARG A 4 7.67 9.17 -22.80
C ARG A 4 7.64 7.76 -22.20
N ARG A 5 7.89 6.72 -23.01
CA ARG A 5 8.00 5.35 -22.50
C ARG A 5 9.14 5.19 -21.49
N ASN A 6 10.22 5.94 -21.69
CA ASN A 6 11.36 5.93 -20.80
C ASN A 6 11.03 6.58 -19.44
N VAL A 7 10.31 7.70 -19.44
CA VAL A 7 9.85 8.37 -18.20
C VAL A 7 8.92 7.46 -17.40
N VAL A 8 7.93 6.85 -18.05
CA VAL A 8 6.98 5.93 -17.39
C VAL A 8 7.73 4.78 -16.71
N ALA A 9 8.64 4.11 -17.43
CA ALA A 9 9.39 2.99 -16.85
C ALA A 9 10.30 3.39 -15.66
N VAL A 10 10.79 4.64 -15.63
CA VAL A 10 11.54 5.18 -14.48
C VAL A 10 10.61 5.44 -13.30
N GLU A 11 9.46 6.05 -13.54
CA GLU A 11 8.42 6.32 -12.54
C GLU A 11 7.89 5.02 -11.92
N ASP A 12 7.56 4.03 -12.75
CA ASP A 12 7.12 2.69 -12.34
C ASP A 12 8.16 2.03 -11.43
N CYS A 13 9.43 2.06 -11.83
CA CYS A 13 10.49 1.40 -11.09
C CYS A 13 10.72 2.06 -9.72
N LEU A 14 10.69 3.40 -9.64
CA LEU A 14 10.80 4.11 -8.36
C LEU A 14 9.60 3.85 -7.45
N LYS A 15 8.38 3.85 -8.01
CA LYS A 15 7.16 3.48 -7.28
C LYS A 15 7.25 2.06 -6.74
N ALA A 16 7.63 1.10 -7.59
CA ALA A 16 7.78 -0.30 -7.20
C ALA A 16 8.81 -0.49 -6.08
N ILE A 17 10.00 0.14 -6.17
CA ILE A 17 11.02 0.08 -5.11
C ILE A 17 10.46 0.59 -3.79
N PHE A 18 9.67 1.67 -3.81
CA PHE A 18 9.01 2.17 -2.61
C PHE A 18 7.98 1.17 -2.07
N SER A 19 7.05 0.72 -2.90
CA SER A 19 5.93 -0.12 -2.49
C SER A 19 6.38 -1.46 -1.90
N VAL A 20 7.36 -2.14 -2.51
CA VAL A 20 7.88 -3.41 -1.96
C VAL A 20 8.51 -3.23 -0.57
N GLY A 21 9.11 -2.06 -0.34
CA GLY A 21 9.80 -1.72 0.90
C GLY A 21 8.94 -1.02 1.97
N GLU A 22 7.67 -0.72 1.67
CA GLU A 22 6.80 0.13 2.50
C GLU A 22 6.35 -0.59 3.77
N TRP A 23 5.91 -1.84 3.63
CA TRP A 23 5.41 -2.67 4.73
C TRP A 23 6.37 -3.80 5.13
N ASP A 24 7.39 -4.06 4.33
CA ASP A 24 8.49 -4.98 4.64
C ASP A 24 9.84 -4.38 4.19
N ALA A 25 10.63 -3.91 5.15
CA ALA A 25 11.93 -3.31 4.85
C ALA A 25 12.96 -4.31 4.27
N SER A 26 12.70 -5.62 4.39
CA SER A 26 13.56 -6.67 3.84
C SER A 26 13.27 -6.99 2.37
N ALA A 27 12.07 -6.66 1.87
CA ALA A 27 11.62 -6.94 0.51
C ALA A 27 12.03 -5.83 -0.47
N ARG A 28 13.34 -5.63 -0.70
CA ARG A 28 13.86 -4.62 -1.66
C ARG A 28 14.88 -5.18 -2.63
N THR A 29 14.81 -6.48 -2.90
CA THR A 29 15.70 -7.11 -3.86
C THR A 29 15.23 -6.82 -5.28
N VAL A 30 16.14 -6.97 -6.25
CA VAL A 30 15.78 -6.91 -7.68
C VAL A 30 14.70 -7.95 -8.04
N GLY A 31 14.65 -9.08 -7.32
CA GLY A 31 13.63 -10.11 -7.51
C GLY A 31 12.24 -9.59 -7.15
N ASP A 32 12.13 -8.96 -5.98
CA ASP A 32 10.86 -8.42 -5.47
C ASP A 32 10.34 -7.29 -6.38
N ILE A 33 11.24 -6.39 -6.78
CA ILE A 33 10.90 -5.29 -7.70
C ILE A 33 10.45 -5.84 -9.07
N ALA A 34 11.11 -6.89 -9.58
CA ALA A 34 10.74 -7.53 -10.83
C ALA A 34 9.38 -8.22 -10.76
N ALA A 35 9.06 -8.87 -9.63
CA ALA A 35 7.75 -9.45 -9.39
C ALA A 35 6.66 -8.36 -9.39
N ARG A 36 6.86 -7.27 -8.64
CA ARG A 36 5.91 -6.15 -8.55
C ARG A 36 5.67 -5.45 -9.89
N LEU A 37 6.72 -5.31 -10.72
CA LEU A 37 6.63 -4.72 -12.06
C LEU A 37 6.15 -5.72 -13.14
N ARG A 38 5.94 -6.99 -12.80
CA ARG A 38 5.68 -8.07 -13.77
C ARG A 38 6.71 -8.08 -14.92
N ALA A 39 7.98 -7.81 -14.58
CA ALA A 39 9.09 -7.64 -15.52
C ALA A 39 10.18 -8.70 -15.29
N SER A 40 11.11 -8.85 -16.24
CA SER A 40 12.26 -9.74 -16.02
C SER A 40 13.26 -9.10 -15.06
N THR A 41 13.88 -9.92 -14.20
CA THR A 41 14.97 -9.49 -13.30
C THR A 41 16.13 -8.83 -14.05
N SER A 42 16.41 -9.26 -15.29
CA SER A 42 17.40 -8.64 -16.16
C SER A 42 17.03 -7.21 -16.55
N SER A 43 15.77 -6.96 -16.92
CA SER A 43 15.28 -5.63 -17.30
C SER A 43 15.29 -4.69 -16.09
N VAL A 44 14.87 -5.18 -14.92
CA VAL A 44 14.92 -4.41 -13.68
C VAL A 44 16.37 -4.12 -13.28
N SER A 45 17.28 -5.09 -13.41
CA SER A 45 18.71 -4.86 -13.10
C SER A 45 19.30 -3.74 -13.96
N GLU A 46 18.96 -3.71 -15.25
CA GLU A 46 19.40 -2.65 -16.17
C GLU A 46 18.81 -1.29 -15.78
N MET A 47 17.51 -1.25 -15.43
CA MET A 47 16.85 -0.03 -14.95
C MET A 47 17.46 0.47 -13.64
N VAL A 48 17.67 -0.41 -12.65
CA VAL A 48 18.30 -0.06 -11.37
C VAL A 48 19.68 0.54 -11.60
N ARG A 49 20.52 -0.08 -12.44
CA ARG A 49 21.84 0.48 -12.77
C ARG A 49 21.73 1.90 -13.33
N ARG A 50 20.77 2.13 -14.22
CA ARG A 50 20.53 3.46 -14.78
C ARG A 50 20.05 4.46 -13.72
N LEU A 51 19.13 4.06 -12.85
CA LEU A 51 18.67 4.90 -11.75
C LEU A 51 19.80 5.24 -10.76
N THR A 52 20.77 4.32 -10.57
CA THR A 52 21.99 4.59 -9.81
C THR A 52 22.86 5.62 -10.51
N ASP A 53 23.07 5.49 -11.82
CA ASP A 53 23.80 6.48 -12.64
C ASP A 53 23.13 7.87 -12.58
N ASP A 54 21.79 7.91 -12.51
CA ASP A 54 20.98 9.14 -12.38
C ASP A 54 20.89 9.67 -10.93
N GLY A 55 21.47 9.00 -9.94
CA GLY A 55 21.49 9.41 -8.53
C GLY A 55 20.16 9.27 -7.79
N LEU A 56 19.25 8.42 -8.28
CA LEU A 56 17.91 8.22 -7.72
C LEU A 56 17.82 7.01 -6.79
N VAL A 57 18.72 6.04 -6.94
CA VAL A 57 18.80 4.86 -6.08
C VAL A 57 20.24 4.53 -5.70
N GLU A 58 20.41 3.90 -4.55
CA GLU A 58 21.64 3.24 -4.12
C GLU A 58 21.42 1.73 -4.17
N HIS A 59 22.37 0.98 -4.73
CA HIS A 59 22.27 -0.47 -4.84
C HIS A 59 23.63 -1.10 -4.56
N GLU A 60 23.71 -1.82 -3.44
CA GLU A 60 24.87 -2.63 -3.12
C GLU A 60 24.89 -3.91 -3.96
N ARG A 61 26.09 -4.43 -4.25
CA ARG A 61 26.20 -5.65 -5.06
C ARG A 61 25.60 -6.84 -4.29
N TYR A 62 24.53 -7.44 -4.86
CA TYR A 62 23.73 -8.51 -4.25
C TYR A 62 22.94 -8.08 -3.00
N GLY A 63 22.65 -6.78 -2.87
CA GLY A 63 21.92 -6.21 -1.75
C GLY A 63 20.56 -5.62 -2.14
N ASN A 64 20.02 -4.84 -1.22
CA ASN A 64 18.79 -4.10 -1.42
C ASN A 64 19.01 -2.91 -2.37
N VAL A 65 17.93 -2.52 -3.05
CA VAL A 65 17.85 -1.27 -3.80
C VAL A 65 17.14 -0.25 -2.91
N ASP A 66 17.86 0.79 -2.51
CA ASP A 66 17.33 1.85 -1.65
C ASP A 66 17.15 3.15 -2.43
N LEU A 67 16.08 3.88 -2.13
CA LEU A 67 15.82 5.19 -2.75
C LEU A 67 16.71 6.26 -2.11
N THR A 68 17.37 7.07 -2.94
CA THR A 68 17.97 8.31 -2.43
C THR A 68 16.87 9.31 -2.05
N PRO A 69 17.15 10.40 -1.32
CA PRO A 69 16.14 11.42 -1.05
C PRO A 69 15.44 11.96 -2.31
N ALA A 70 16.18 12.08 -3.42
CA ALA A 70 15.62 12.50 -4.71
C ALA A 70 14.75 11.42 -5.35
N GLY A 71 15.15 10.14 -5.26
CA GLY A 71 14.34 9.01 -5.71
C GLY A 71 13.05 8.86 -4.90
N LEU A 72 13.14 8.98 -3.58
CA LEU A 72 12.01 8.89 -2.66
C LEU A 72 10.97 9.97 -2.96
N ALA A 73 11.40 11.22 -3.18
CA ALA A 73 10.49 12.30 -3.53
C ALA A 73 9.69 12.00 -4.81
N ARG A 74 10.33 11.40 -5.83
CA ARG A 74 9.66 11.00 -7.08
C ARG A 74 8.75 9.78 -6.89
N ALA A 75 9.20 8.79 -6.13
CA ALA A 75 8.39 7.62 -5.82
C ALA A 75 7.09 8.03 -5.09
N LEU A 76 7.19 8.87 -4.05
CA LEU A 76 6.03 9.35 -3.30
C LEU A 76 5.07 10.20 -4.15
N GLN A 77 5.56 10.93 -5.16
CA GLN A 77 4.68 11.60 -6.13
C GLN A 77 3.85 10.59 -6.93
N MET A 78 4.47 9.50 -7.39
CA MET A 78 3.75 8.44 -8.12
C MET A 78 2.79 7.66 -7.23
N VAL A 79 3.21 7.29 -6.02
CA VAL A 79 2.34 6.65 -5.02
C VAL A 79 1.12 7.52 -4.72
N ARG A 80 1.29 8.82 -4.53
CA ARG A 80 0.17 9.76 -4.33
C ARG A 80 -0.79 9.76 -5.53
N ARG A 81 -0.26 9.72 -6.74
CA ARG A 81 -1.09 9.69 -7.97
C ARG A 81 -1.90 8.42 -8.04
N HIS A 82 -1.25 7.27 -7.87
CA HIS A 82 -1.87 5.95 -7.88
C HIS A 82 -3.04 5.88 -6.88
N ARG A 83 -2.74 6.11 -5.59
CA ARG A 83 -3.71 5.97 -4.50
C ARG A 83 -4.88 6.95 -4.60
N LEU A 84 -4.65 8.19 -5.06
CA LEU A 84 -5.74 9.14 -5.31
C LEU A 84 -6.63 8.71 -6.48
N VAL A 85 -6.04 8.15 -7.54
CA VAL A 85 -6.81 7.64 -8.68
C VAL A 85 -7.68 6.47 -8.23
N GLU A 86 -7.13 5.47 -7.55
CA GLU A 86 -7.90 4.34 -7.01
C GLU A 86 -9.06 4.81 -6.14
N THR A 87 -8.76 5.69 -5.18
CA THR A 87 -9.77 6.26 -4.29
C THR A 87 -10.88 6.98 -5.07
N TYR A 88 -10.51 7.70 -6.14
CA TYR A 88 -11.47 8.35 -7.01
C TYR A 88 -12.31 7.35 -7.81
N LEU A 89 -11.70 6.32 -8.39
CA LEU A 89 -12.40 5.29 -9.15
C LEU A 89 -13.44 4.57 -8.28
N VAL A 90 -13.07 4.15 -7.07
CA VAL A 90 -14.01 3.51 -6.13
C VAL A 90 -15.11 4.50 -5.69
N THR A 91 -14.72 5.69 -5.21
CA THR A 91 -15.66 6.60 -4.52
C THR A 91 -16.58 7.35 -5.48
N ALA A 92 -16.10 7.67 -6.68
CA ALA A 92 -16.82 8.55 -7.61
C ALA A 92 -17.35 7.84 -8.86
N LEU A 93 -16.79 6.69 -9.22
CA LEU A 93 -17.15 5.95 -10.44
C LEU A 93 -17.66 4.52 -10.16
N ASP A 94 -17.85 4.16 -8.89
CA ASP A 94 -18.43 2.88 -8.44
C ASP A 94 -17.65 1.64 -8.89
N TYR A 95 -16.32 1.75 -9.01
CA TYR A 95 -15.44 0.59 -9.23
C TYR A 95 -15.40 -0.30 -7.97
N GLY A 96 -15.24 -1.61 -8.17
CA GLY A 96 -14.84 -2.51 -7.09
C GLY A 96 -13.43 -2.22 -6.63
N TRP A 97 -13.18 -2.29 -5.32
CA TRP A 97 -11.82 -2.17 -4.76
C TRP A 97 -10.85 -3.24 -5.28
N ASP A 98 -11.37 -4.36 -5.79
CA ASP A 98 -10.61 -5.44 -6.42
C ASP A 98 -10.30 -5.18 -7.91
N GLU A 99 -10.88 -4.14 -8.51
CA GLU A 99 -10.76 -3.84 -9.94
C GLU A 99 -9.92 -2.58 -10.23
N VAL A 100 -9.63 -1.75 -9.21
CA VAL A 100 -9.06 -0.41 -9.43
C VAL A 100 -7.57 -0.40 -9.75
N HIS A 101 -6.80 -1.37 -9.27
CA HIS A 101 -5.34 -1.36 -9.38
C HIS A 101 -4.86 -1.25 -10.83
N ASP A 102 -5.31 -2.16 -11.70
CA ASP A 102 -4.89 -2.20 -13.10
C ASP A 102 -5.31 -0.94 -13.87
N GLU A 103 -6.45 -0.33 -13.54
CA GLU A 103 -6.91 0.92 -14.16
C GLU A 103 -6.09 2.13 -13.65
N ALA A 104 -5.80 2.17 -12.35
CA ALA A 104 -4.99 3.22 -11.74
C ALA A 104 -3.54 3.23 -12.27
N GLU A 105 -2.92 2.07 -12.44
CA GLU A 105 -1.59 1.90 -13.06
C GLU A 105 -1.52 2.56 -14.45
N VAL A 106 -2.60 2.51 -15.24
CA VAL A 106 -2.63 3.16 -16.56
C VAL A 106 -2.86 4.68 -16.43
N LEU A 107 -3.80 5.08 -15.58
CA LEU A 107 -4.25 6.45 -15.48
C LEU A 107 -3.24 7.37 -14.78
N GLU A 108 -2.44 6.85 -13.84
CA GLU A 108 -1.51 7.65 -13.05
C GLU A 108 -0.46 8.37 -13.92
N HIS A 109 -0.08 7.86 -15.08
CA HIS A 109 0.83 8.53 -16.04
C HIS A 109 0.11 9.36 -17.11
N ALA A 110 -1.22 9.30 -17.15
CA ALA A 110 -2.03 9.94 -18.18
C ALA A 110 -2.69 11.24 -17.70
N ILE A 111 -3.02 11.33 -16.40
CA ILE A 111 -3.69 12.50 -15.84
C ILE A 111 -2.71 13.66 -15.64
N SER A 112 -3.23 14.90 -15.64
CA SER A 112 -2.43 16.08 -15.29
C SER A 112 -2.45 16.37 -13.80
N ASP A 113 -1.47 17.12 -13.30
CA ASP A 113 -1.43 17.54 -11.88
C ASP A 113 -2.67 18.36 -11.50
N LEU A 114 -3.20 19.15 -12.44
CA LEU A 114 -4.45 19.89 -12.24
C LEU A 114 -5.66 18.96 -12.04
N MET A 115 -5.71 17.84 -12.78
CA MET A 115 -6.77 16.85 -12.63
C MET A 115 -6.64 16.12 -11.30
N LEU A 116 -5.42 15.72 -10.94
CA LEU A 116 -5.13 15.07 -9.65
C LEU A 116 -5.51 15.96 -8.46
N ASP A 117 -5.14 17.24 -8.47
CA ASP A 117 -5.52 18.21 -7.43
C ASP A 117 -7.04 18.39 -7.29
N ARG A 118 -7.77 18.33 -8.42
CA ARG A 118 -9.23 18.38 -8.39
C ARG A 118 -9.84 17.08 -7.85
N MET A 119 -9.25 15.92 -8.15
CA MET A 119 -9.66 14.64 -7.56
C MET A 119 -9.47 14.67 -6.04
N ASP A 120 -8.27 15.04 -5.57
CA ASP A 120 -7.94 15.15 -4.15
C ASP A 120 -8.94 16.04 -3.39
N ARG A 121 -9.19 17.26 -3.91
CA ARG A 121 -10.20 18.17 -3.33
C ARG A 121 -11.62 17.59 -3.39
N ARG A 122 -12.00 16.91 -4.48
CA ARG A 122 -13.34 16.33 -4.63
C ARG A 122 -13.60 15.19 -3.66
N LEU A 123 -12.55 14.46 -3.30
CA LEU A 123 -12.57 13.39 -2.30
C LEU A 123 -12.50 13.91 -0.86
N GLY A 124 -12.28 15.21 -0.67
CA GLY A 124 -12.19 15.82 0.66
C GLY A 124 -10.83 15.63 1.32
N HIS A 125 -9.76 15.51 0.54
CA HIS A 125 -8.39 15.25 1.01
C HIS A 125 -8.25 13.93 1.78
N PRO A 126 -8.50 12.79 1.11
CA PRO A 126 -8.36 11.48 1.74
C PRO A 126 -6.91 11.23 2.16
N TRP A 127 -6.75 10.50 3.25
CA TRP A 127 -5.45 10.19 3.84
C TRP A 127 -5.01 8.74 3.61
N ARG A 128 -5.91 7.88 3.13
CA ARG A 128 -5.65 6.50 2.72
C ARG A 128 -6.50 6.15 1.49
N ASP A 129 -6.07 5.11 0.79
CA ASP A 129 -6.80 4.51 -0.33
C ASP A 129 -7.88 3.50 0.14
N PRO A 130 -8.61 2.85 -0.78
CA PRO A 130 -9.62 1.84 -0.44
C PRO A 130 -9.09 0.61 0.31
N HIS A 131 -7.79 0.34 0.26
CA HIS A 131 -7.15 -0.84 0.83
C HIS A 131 -6.40 -0.55 2.12
N GLY A 132 -6.26 0.72 2.49
CA GLY A 132 -5.70 1.15 3.76
C GLY A 132 -4.30 1.73 3.67
N ASP A 133 -3.69 1.76 2.49
CA ASP A 133 -2.39 2.38 2.35
C ASP A 133 -2.49 3.90 2.42
N ALA A 134 -1.52 4.53 3.08
CA ALA A 134 -1.53 5.96 3.31
C ALA A 134 -1.31 6.75 2.00
N ILE A 135 -2.06 7.82 1.78
CA ILE A 135 -1.87 8.72 0.65
C ILE A 135 -0.78 9.75 1.04
N PRO A 136 0.37 9.82 0.35
CA PRO A 136 1.34 10.88 0.60
C PRO A 136 0.69 12.25 0.41
N THR A 137 1.01 13.21 1.27
CA THR A 137 0.54 14.61 1.16
C THR A 137 1.08 15.28 -0.12
N ALA A 138 0.48 16.41 -0.51
CA ALA A 138 0.99 17.21 -1.63
C ALA A 138 2.44 17.69 -1.43
N ALA A 139 2.90 17.77 -0.17
CA ALA A 139 4.28 18.09 0.19
C ALA A 139 5.24 16.89 0.14
N GLY A 140 4.76 15.70 -0.23
CA GLY A 140 5.57 14.48 -0.30
C GLY A 140 5.87 13.85 1.06
N VAL A 141 5.04 14.13 2.07
CA VAL A 141 5.13 13.48 3.39
C VAL A 141 4.10 12.36 3.48
N LEU A 142 4.55 11.16 3.86
CA LEU A 142 3.70 10.00 4.09
C LEU A 142 3.56 9.74 5.59
N HIS A 143 2.33 9.45 6.01
CA HIS A 143 1.97 9.17 7.40
C HIS A 143 1.50 7.71 7.51
N LEU A 144 2.42 6.80 7.83
CA LEU A 144 2.11 5.38 7.95
C LEU A 144 1.48 5.09 9.31
N PRO A 145 0.39 4.31 9.37
CA PRO A 145 -0.18 3.91 10.65
C PRO A 145 0.71 2.89 11.34
N ALA A 146 0.75 2.92 12.67
CA ALA A 146 1.37 1.85 13.45
C ALA A 146 0.51 0.59 13.38
N ALA A 147 0.73 -0.21 12.33
CA ALA A 147 0.07 -1.48 12.10
C ALA A 147 1.10 -2.62 12.04
N ARG A 148 0.67 -3.81 12.43
CA ARG A 148 1.50 -5.04 12.42
C ARG A 148 0.87 -6.09 11.53
N PRO A 149 1.66 -6.93 10.83
CA PRO A 149 1.12 -8.06 10.11
C PRO A 149 0.30 -8.96 11.04
N LEU A 150 -0.86 -9.44 10.58
CA LEU A 150 -1.73 -10.32 11.38
C LEU A 150 -0.98 -11.57 11.86
N GLY A 151 -0.04 -12.07 11.05
CA GLY A 151 0.78 -13.24 11.38
C GLY A 151 1.71 -13.06 12.58
N GLU A 152 1.92 -11.82 13.05
CA GLU A 152 2.73 -11.51 14.24
C GLU A 152 1.90 -11.38 15.52
N LEU A 153 0.57 -11.49 15.44
CA LEU A 153 -0.30 -11.36 16.60
C LEU A 153 -0.43 -12.70 17.33
N ASP A 154 -0.24 -12.66 18.65
CA ASP A 154 -0.48 -13.79 19.54
C ASP A 154 -1.98 -14.07 19.75
N GLU A 155 -2.31 -15.29 20.16
CA GLU A 155 -3.66 -15.65 20.58
C GLU A 155 -4.16 -14.72 21.70
N GLY A 156 -5.38 -14.21 21.55
CA GLY A 156 -6.00 -13.24 22.44
C GLY A 156 -5.69 -11.79 22.10
N ALA A 157 -4.75 -11.50 21.19
CA ALA A 157 -4.52 -10.16 20.70
C ALA A 157 -5.70 -9.69 19.83
N SER A 158 -5.99 -8.39 19.90
CA SER A 158 -7.06 -7.74 19.15
C SER A 158 -6.61 -6.41 18.58
N GLY A 159 -7.21 -5.99 17.48
CA GLY A 159 -7.04 -4.66 16.91
C GLY A 159 -8.07 -4.40 15.82
N VAL A 160 -7.77 -3.45 14.94
CA VAL A 160 -8.59 -3.10 13.78
C VAL A 160 -7.82 -3.35 12.49
N VAL A 161 -8.51 -3.81 11.45
CA VAL A 161 -7.91 -3.98 10.13
C VAL A 161 -7.55 -2.61 9.57
N ALA A 162 -6.25 -2.35 9.43
CA ALA A 162 -5.72 -1.05 9.04
C ALA A 162 -5.30 -1.00 7.56
N ARG A 163 -4.82 -2.14 7.04
CA ARG A 163 -4.40 -2.29 5.64
C ARG A 163 -4.62 -3.73 5.18
N ILE A 164 -5.04 -3.86 3.93
CA ILE A 164 -5.23 -5.12 3.22
C ILE A 164 -4.39 -5.05 1.94
N ASP A 165 -3.63 -6.10 1.67
CA ASP A 165 -2.85 -6.20 0.44
C ASP A 165 -3.76 -6.35 -0.78
N ASP A 166 -3.47 -5.59 -1.84
CA ASP A 166 -4.29 -5.47 -3.05
C ASP A 166 -3.77 -6.31 -4.24
N GLU A 167 -2.71 -7.12 -4.06
CA GLU A 167 -2.11 -7.89 -5.16
C GLU A 167 -3.03 -8.98 -5.74
N ASP A 168 -3.93 -9.54 -4.92
CA ASP A 168 -4.86 -10.61 -5.29
C ASP A 168 -6.34 -10.16 -5.24
N PRO A 169 -6.93 -9.80 -6.41
CA PRO A 169 -8.35 -9.45 -6.52
C PRO A 169 -9.32 -10.53 -6.03
N GLU A 170 -8.98 -11.82 -6.16
CA GLU A 170 -9.83 -12.90 -5.66
C GLU A 170 -9.85 -12.92 -4.14
N LEU A 171 -8.69 -12.70 -3.51
CA LEU A 171 -8.58 -12.59 -2.05
C LEU A 171 -9.32 -11.36 -1.51
N LEU A 172 -9.24 -10.20 -2.20
CA LEU A 172 -10.01 -9.01 -1.85
C LEU A 172 -11.53 -9.27 -1.87
N ARG A 173 -12.05 -9.88 -2.94
CA ARG A 173 -13.47 -10.26 -3.01
C ARG A 173 -13.85 -11.22 -1.87
N TRP A 174 -13.00 -12.21 -1.60
CA TRP A 174 -13.22 -13.15 -0.51
C TRP A 174 -13.27 -12.44 0.84
N PHE A 175 -12.39 -11.48 1.11
CA PHE A 175 -12.41 -10.69 2.34
C PHE A 175 -13.71 -9.90 2.50
N ALA A 176 -14.17 -9.21 1.44
CA ALA A 176 -15.43 -8.48 1.45
C ALA A 176 -16.62 -9.38 1.77
N ASP A 177 -16.70 -10.55 1.13
CA ASP A 177 -17.78 -11.54 1.35
C ASP A 177 -17.82 -12.07 2.79
N HIS A 178 -16.68 -12.07 3.49
CA HIS A 178 -16.56 -12.51 4.88
C HIS A 178 -16.52 -11.36 5.90
N GLY A 179 -16.76 -10.12 5.44
CA GLY A 179 -16.81 -8.93 6.30
C GLY A 179 -15.44 -8.45 6.81
N VAL A 180 -14.35 -8.91 6.22
CA VAL A 180 -13.01 -8.42 6.48
C VAL A 180 -12.78 -7.19 5.59
N VAL A 181 -13.07 -6.02 6.13
CA VAL A 181 -12.85 -4.73 5.47
C VAL A 181 -12.09 -3.80 6.41
N LEU A 182 -11.71 -2.61 5.94
CA LEU A 182 -11.03 -1.63 6.79
C LEU A 182 -11.84 -1.26 8.04
N ASP A 183 -11.12 -0.94 9.11
CA ASP A 183 -11.60 -0.48 10.41
C ASP A 183 -12.46 -1.50 11.20
N VAL A 184 -12.66 -2.72 10.69
CA VAL A 184 -13.35 -3.75 11.44
C VAL A 184 -12.46 -4.27 12.55
N GLY A 185 -13.06 -4.52 13.72
CA GLY A 185 -12.35 -5.15 14.82
C GLY A 185 -12.04 -6.62 14.49
N LEU A 186 -10.83 -7.06 14.82
CA LEU A 186 -10.37 -8.43 14.64
C LEU A 186 -9.69 -8.89 15.93
N THR A 187 -10.04 -10.08 16.39
CA THR A 187 -9.38 -10.75 17.51
C THR A 187 -8.86 -12.11 17.07
N VAL A 188 -7.60 -12.42 17.37
CA VAL A 188 -7.02 -13.76 17.16
C VAL A 188 -7.54 -14.66 18.27
N THR A 189 -8.32 -15.67 17.92
CA THR A 189 -8.94 -16.60 18.87
C THR A 189 -8.19 -17.92 19.01
N GLY A 190 -7.30 -18.23 18.07
CA GLY A 190 -6.51 -19.45 18.10
C GLY A 190 -5.49 -19.53 16.98
N LEU A 191 -4.42 -20.29 17.20
CA LEU A 191 -3.38 -20.58 16.21
C LEU A 191 -3.30 -22.10 16.01
N LYS A 192 -3.73 -22.61 14.85
CA LYS A 192 -3.68 -24.06 14.60
C LYS A 192 -2.22 -24.52 14.44
N PRO A 193 -1.83 -25.65 15.07
CA PRO A 193 -0.46 -26.13 15.04
C PRO A 193 -0.02 -26.52 13.61
N PHE A 194 1.31 -26.59 13.41
CA PHE A 194 1.95 -27.03 12.17
C PHE A 194 1.67 -26.15 10.94
N GLY A 195 1.49 -24.83 11.14
CA GLY A 195 1.17 -23.90 10.05
C GLY A 195 -0.27 -24.01 9.57
N GLY A 196 -1.17 -24.47 10.44
CA GLY A 196 -2.61 -24.45 10.18
C GLY A 196 -3.17 -23.02 10.15
N ALA A 197 -4.47 -22.92 9.94
CA ALA A 197 -5.15 -21.62 9.88
C ALA A 197 -5.04 -20.83 11.19
N THR A 198 -4.96 -19.51 11.06
CA THR A 198 -5.19 -18.56 12.16
C THR A 198 -6.68 -18.40 12.33
N GLU A 199 -7.19 -18.72 13.51
CA GLU A 199 -8.60 -18.55 13.85
C GLU A 199 -8.79 -17.13 14.36
N VAL A 200 -9.70 -16.39 13.72
CA VAL A 200 -10.02 -15.02 14.11
C VAL A 200 -11.52 -14.85 14.34
N SER A 201 -11.86 -13.82 15.10
CA SER A 201 -13.22 -13.33 15.26
C SER A 201 -13.30 -11.93 14.70
N ILE A 202 -14.13 -11.74 13.67
CA ILE A 202 -14.40 -10.44 13.04
C ILE A 202 -15.59 -9.77 13.74
N ALA A 203 -15.38 -8.55 14.24
CA ALA A 203 -16.41 -7.76 14.87
C ALA A 203 -17.27 -7.07 13.81
N SER A 204 -18.53 -7.50 13.68
CA SER A 204 -19.58 -6.78 12.96
C SER A 204 -20.46 -6.01 13.95
N THR A 205 -21.22 -5.04 13.44
CA THR A 205 -22.09 -4.12 14.21
C THR A 205 -22.98 -4.84 15.23
N ASP A 206 -23.41 -6.07 14.93
CA ASP A 206 -24.34 -6.82 15.80
C ASP A 206 -23.76 -8.14 16.34
N LYS A 207 -22.69 -8.69 15.75
CA LYS A 207 -22.15 -10.01 16.10
C LYS A 207 -20.66 -10.16 15.77
N ALA A 208 -19.99 -10.99 16.57
CA ALA A 208 -18.69 -11.55 16.26
C ALA A 208 -18.87 -12.80 15.36
N THR A 209 -18.17 -12.85 14.23
CA THR A 209 -18.20 -14.01 13.31
C THR A 209 -16.83 -14.70 13.32
N PRO A 210 -16.76 -16.01 13.68
CA PRO A 210 -15.51 -16.75 13.61
C PRO A 210 -15.13 -17.02 12.15
N LEU A 211 -13.83 -16.95 11.85
CA LEU A 211 -13.27 -17.16 10.52
C LEU A 211 -11.89 -17.82 10.62
N ASP A 212 -11.63 -18.80 9.76
CA ASP A 212 -10.32 -19.43 9.62
C ASP A 212 -9.56 -18.78 8.47
N LEU A 213 -8.42 -18.17 8.77
CA LEU A 213 -7.56 -17.53 7.78
C LEU A 213 -6.36 -18.41 7.45
N GLY A 214 -6.20 -18.76 6.18
CA GLY A 214 -5.00 -19.42 5.67
C GLY A 214 -3.79 -18.48 5.62
N VAL A 215 -2.60 -19.04 5.38
CA VAL A 215 -1.33 -18.29 5.39
C VAL A 215 -1.35 -17.08 4.45
N GLN A 216 -1.93 -17.20 3.26
CA GLN A 216 -2.01 -16.08 2.30
C GLN A 216 -2.92 -14.96 2.82
N ALA A 217 -4.10 -15.29 3.36
CA ALA A 217 -5.00 -14.30 3.94
C ALA A 217 -4.39 -13.62 5.18
N VAL A 218 -3.64 -14.37 6.00
CA VAL A 218 -2.92 -13.80 7.15
C VAL A 218 -1.82 -12.84 6.71
N ALA A 219 -1.06 -13.19 5.67
CA ALA A 219 0.01 -12.35 5.14
C ALA A 219 -0.50 -11.06 4.47
N ALA A 220 -1.75 -11.05 4.01
CA ALA A 220 -2.37 -9.90 3.37
C ALA A 220 -2.96 -8.87 4.35
N LEU A 221 -2.95 -9.11 5.67
CA LEU A 221 -3.64 -8.26 6.64
C LEU A 221 -2.68 -7.58 7.61
N TRP A 222 -2.87 -6.27 7.80
CA TRP A 222 -2.20 -5.48 8.82
C TRP A 222 -3.23 -4.93 9.81
N VAL A 223 -2.91 -5.05 11.09
CA VAL A 223 -3.80 -4.71 12.20
C VAL A 223 -3.17 -3.60 13.04
N ALA A 224 -3.93 -2.53 13.28
CA ALA A 224 -3.57 -1.46 14.20
C ALA A 224 -4.27 -1.67 15.56
N ASP A 225 -3.71 -1.10 16.63
CA ASP A 225 -4.25 -1.29 17.98
C ASP A 225 -5.60 -0.54 18.20
N ALA A 226 -5.87 0.50 17.41
CA ALA A 226 -7.06 1.34 17.52
C ALA A 226 -7.51 1.88 16.15
N PRO A 227 -8.81 2.18 15.98
CA PRO A 227 -9.32 2.82 14.77
C PRO A 227 -8.71 4.22 14.56
N PRO A 228 -8.72 4.74 13.32
CA PRO A 228 -8.26 6.08 13.04
C PRO A 228 -9.08 7.14 13.80
N GLY A 229 -8.43 8.21 14.24
CA GLY A 229 -9.04 9.34 14.95
C GLY A 229 -9.90 10.23 14.05
N VAL A 230 -10.88 10.90 14.67
CA VAL A 230 -11.97 11.65 13.99
C VAL A 230 -11.60 13.03 13.42
N ASP A 231 -10.47 13.64 13.80
CA ASP A 231 -10.07 14.99 13.35
C ASP A 231 -9.21 14.96 12.08
N ALA A 232 -9.73 14.27 11.06
CA ALA A 232 -9.04 13.88 9.84
C ALA A 232 -9.06 14.93 8.71
N THR A 233 -9.11 16.23 9.00
CA THR A 233 -9.07 17.25 7.95
C THR A 233 -7.63 17.65 7.61
N SER A 234 -7.04 16.92 6.67
CA SER A 234 -6.04 17.38 5.68
C SER A 234 -4.57 17.64 6.05
N THR A 235 -4.09 17.52 7.30
CA THR A 235 -2.67 17.83 7.60
C THR A 235 -1.99 16.99 8.69
N GLY A 236 -2.56 15.87 9.15
CA GLY A 236 -2.09 15.18 10.36
C GLY A 236 -2.00 13.66 10.28
N CYS A 237 -1.38 13.07 11.30
CA CYS A 237 -1.36 11.64 11.56
C CYS A 237 -2.72 11.19 12.12
N HIS A 238 -3.34 10.21 11.47
CA HIS A 238 -4.71 9.75 11.79
C HIS A 238 -4.74 8.66 12.86
N TYR A 239 -3.60 8.09 13.26
CA TYR A 239 -3.50 7.11 14.33
C TYR A 239 -2.79 7.73 15.54
N ALA A 240 -2.96 7.16 16.73
CA ALA A 240 -2.27 7.67 17.93
C ALA A 240 -0.73 7.56 17.82
N ALA A 241 -0.26 6.59 17.04
CA ALA A 241 1.15 6.41 16.68
C ALA A 241 1.26 6.32 15.14
N CYS A 242 1.99 7.23 14.50
CA CYS A 242 2.35 7.14 13.09
C CYS A 242 3.85 7.29 12.89
N GLN A 243 4.34 6.69 11.82
CA GLN A 243 5.68 6.93 11.28
C GLN A 243 5.59 7.96 10.15
N HIS A 244 6.61 8.82 10.05
CA HIS A 244 6.68 9.89 9.05
C HIS A 244 7.81 9.60 8.06
N VAL A 245 7.47 9.45 6.78
CA VAL A 245 8.44 9.20 5.70
C VAL A 245 8.42 10.37 4.71
N GLY A 246 9.61 10.82 4.30
CA GLY A 246 9.79 11.99 3.44
C GLY A 246 10.24 13.24 4.22
N THR A 247 10.55 14.31 3.49
CA THR A 247 10.95 15.60 4.06
C THR A 247 10.01 16.66 3.48
N PRO A 248 9.39 17.54 4.30
CA PRO A 248 8.64 18.66 3.75
C PRO A 248 9.59 19.52 2.90
N ALA A 249 9.18 19.80 1.66
CA ALA A 249 9.89 20.66 0.73
C ALA A 249 10.03 22.10 1.27
#